data_AF-M1AVX6-F1
#
_entry.id   AF-M1AVX6-F1
#
_cell.length_a   1.000
_cell.length_b   1.000
_cell.length_c   1.000
_cell.angle_alpha   90.00
_cell.angle_beta   90.00
_cell.angle_gamma   90.00
#
_symmetry.space_group_name_H-M   'P 1'
#
loop_
_entity.id
_entity.type
_entity.pdbx_description
1 polymer ?
#
loop_
_entity_poly.entity_id
_entity_poly.type
_entity_poly.pdbx_seq_one_letter_code
_entity_poly.pdbx_strand_id
1 'polypeptide(L)'
;MVVLAAPDPTTMVHAITRAIYMLPQIDPQDMHNRMKKLYSWPDVARRTEIVYNRALKCSNPPLLDRLSRYLTCGTWAGKIFCIVMIVNFLLWRLLQLWKPDKDIEVVPDIQVPKSQHEETPFGSRKEESL
;
A
#
# COMPACT_ATOMS: atom_id res chain seq x y z
N MET A 1 -7.72 24.43 10.03
CA MET A 1 -6.37 24.40 10.65
C MET A 1 -6.03 22.95 10.99
N VAL A 2 -4.75 22.56 10.98
CA VAL A 2 -4.32 21.22 11.42
C VAL A 2 -3.35 21.40 12.58
N VAL A 3 -3.65 20.80 13.74
CA VAL A 3 -2.73 20.71 14.89
C VAL A 3 -2.15 19.30 14.89
N LEU A 4 -0.84 19.19 14.71
CA LEU A 4 -0.14 17.91 14.75
C LEU A 4 0.30 17.61 16.19
N ALA A 5 0.23 16.35 16.57
CA ALA A 5 0.67 15.85 17.87
C ALA A 5 1.54 14.61 17.67
N ALA A 6 2.43 14.36 18.63
CA ALA A 6 3.10 13.07 18.73
C ALA A 6 2.06 11.96 19.01
N PRO A 7 2.34 10.70 18.68
CA PRO A 7 1.45 9.57 18.98
C PRO A 7 1.54 9.19 20.47
N ASP A 8 1.28 10.15 21.36
CA ASP A 8 1.22 9.99 22.81
C ASP A 8 -0.14 10.50 23.34
N PRO A 9 -0.83 9.75 24.22
CA PRO A 9 -2.18 10.09 24.67
C PRO A 9 -2.28 11.48 25.29
N THR A 10 -1.29 11.92 26.06
CA THR A 10 -1.33 13.23 26.72
C THR A 10 -1.19 14.37 25.71
N THR A 11 -0.29 14.21 24.73
CA THR A 11 -0.06 15.20 23.68
C THR A 11 -1.24 15.31 22.71
N MET A 12 -1.92 14.19 22.42
CA MET A 12 -3.13 14.16 21.59
C MET A 12 -4.29 14.91 22.25
N VAL A 13 -4.54 14.66 23.53
CA VAL A 13 -5.60 15.36 24.28
C VAL A 13 -5.33 16.87 24.31
N HIS A 14 -4.08 17.28 24.56
CA HIS A 14 -3.71 18.69 24.55
C HIS A 14 -3.90 19.33 23.16
N ALA A 15 -3.49 18.65 22.09
CA ALA A 15 -3.64 19.14 20.71
C ALA A 15 -5.11 19.28 20.29
N ILE A 16 -5.95 18.32 20.66
CA ILE A 16 -7.40 18.36 20.40
C ILE A 16 -8.03 19.51 21.18
N THR A 17 -7.71 19.64 22.46
CA THR A 17 -8.21 20.73 23.32
C THR A 17 -7.88 22.09 22.72
N ARG A 18 -6.63 22.27 22.27
CA ARG A 18 -6.18 23.47 21.56
C ARG A 18 -6.94 23.70 20.25
N ALA A 19 -7.20 22.65 19.48
CA ALA A 19 -7.96 22.75 18.24
C ALA A 19 -9.41 23.21 18.46
N ILE A 20 -10.06 22.72 19.52
CA ILE A 20 -11.44 23.11 19.89
C ILE A 20 -11.52 24.60 20.23
N TYR A 21 -10.58 25.12 21.04
CA TYR A 21 -10.56 26.54 21.39
C TYR A 21 -10.33 27.46 20.17
N MET A 22 -9.61 26.99 19.16
CA MET A 22 -9.29 27.76 17.95
C MET A 22 -10.39 27.68 16.87
N LEU A 23 -11.28 26.69 16.94
CA LEU A 23 -12.31 26.44 15.93
C LEU A 23 -13.27 27.62 15.66
N PRO A 24 -13.74 28.39 16.67
CA PRO A 24 -14.69 29.48 16.44
C PRO A 24 -14.14 30.66 15.62
N GLN A 25 -12.81 30.76 15.51
CA GLN A 25 -12.11 31.89 14.88
C GLN A 25 -11.84 31.67 13.39
N ILE A 26 -12.29 30.54 12.81
CA ILE A 26 -11.87 30.10 11.48
C ILE A 26 -13.09 29.96 10.57
N ASP A 27 -12.97 30.46 9.35
CA ASP A 27 -13.96 30.21 8.29
C ASP A 27 -13.94 28.73 7.83
N PRO A 28 -15.08 28.02 7.85
CA PRO A 28 -15.16 26.64 7.40
C PRO A 28 -14.80 26.43 5.92
N GLN A 29 -15.08 27.39 5.03
CA GLN A 29 -14.82 27.22 3.59
C GLN A 29 -13.32 27.28 3.28
N ASP A 30 -12.60 28.22 3.87
CA ASP A 30 -11.14 28.30 3.77
C ASP A 30 -10.47 27.04 4.32
N MET A 31 -10.99 26.49 5.43
CA MET A 31 -10.50 25.23 5.98
C MET A 31 -10.74 24.07 5.01
N HIS A 32 -11.93 23.95 4.41
CA HIS A 32 -12.25 22.90 3.44
C HIS A 32 -11.33 22.98 2.20
N ASN A 33 -11.14 24.18 1.65
CA ASN A 33 -10.28 24.43 0.50
C ASN A 33 -8.82 24.04 0.76
N ARG A 34 -8.34 24.25 1.99
CA ARG A 34 -7.01 23.81 2.42
C ARG A 34 -6.93 22.28 2.57
N MET A 35 -7.94 21.66 3.17
CA MET A 35 -7.99 20.20 3.35
C MET A 35 -7.99 19.45 2.02
N LYS A 36 -8.74 19.97 1.03
CA LYS A 36 -8.82 19.43 -0.34
C LYS A 36 -7.47 19.35 -1.05
N LYS A 37 -6.51 20.22 -0.69
CA LYS A 37 -5.16 20.23 -1.27
C LYS A 37 -4.22 19.19 -0.63
N LEU A 38 -4.53 18.71 0.58
CA LEU A 38 -3.67 17.78 1.32
C LEU A 38 -3.84 16.33 0.86
N TYR A 39 -5.02 15.97 0.35
CA TYR A 39 -5.34 14.61 -0.07
C TYR A 39 -6.02 14.61 -1.44
N SER A 40 -5.46 13.83 -2.37
CA SER A 40 -5.98 13.68 -3.73
C SER A 40 -5.99 12.20 -4.09
N TRP A 41 -7.18 11.64 -4.35
CA TRP A 41 -7.34 10.26 -4.82
C TRP A 41 -6.50 9.92 -6.05
N PRO A 42 -6.45 10.78 -7.09
CA PRO A 42 -5.54 10.58 -8.24
C PRO A 42 -4.06 10.44 -7.85
N ASP A 43 -3.60 11.21 -6.86
CA ASP A 43 -2.20 11.17 -6.41
C ASP A 43 -1.89 9.89 -5.61
N VAL A 44 -2.83 9.45 -4.77
CA VAL A 44 -2.74 8.16 -4.08
C VAL A 44 -2.70 7.02 -5.09
N ALA A 45 -3.60 7.02 -6.07
CA ALA A 45 -3.64 6.01 -7.14
C ALA A 45 -2.31 5.94 -7.90
N ARG A 46 -1.75 7.08 -8.31
CA ARG A 46 -0.43 7.15 -8.98
C ARG A 46 0.68 6.56 -8.11
N ARG A 47 0.74 6.91 -6.83
CA ARG A 47 1.76 6.38 -5.92
C ARG A 47 1.61 4.87 -5.72
N THR A 48 0.38 4.38 -5.59
CA THR A 48 0.13 2.94 -5.48
C THR A 48 0.53 2.21 -6.76
N GLU A 49 0.22 2.75 -7.93
CA GLU A 49 0.60 2.17 -9.22
C GLU A 49 2.13 2.01 -9.35
N ILE A 50 2.89 3.02 -8.91
CA ILE A 50 4.36 2.95 -8.88
C ILE A 50 4.85 1.78 -8.01
N VAL A 51 4.24 1.58 -6.83
CA VAL A 51 4.60 0.47 -5.93
C VAL A 51 4.26 -0.87 -6.57
N TYR A 52 3.08 -1.01 -7.17
CA TYR A 52 2.69 -2.22 -7.89
C TYR A 52 3.61 -2.50 -9.08
N ASN A 53 3.91 -1.50 -9.90
CA ASN A 53 4.84 -1.63 -11.03
C ASN A 53 6.24 -2.06 -10.57
N ARG A 54 6.71 -1.58 -9.41
CA ARG A 54 7.98 -2.02 -8.82
C ARG A 54 7.89 -3.45 -8.29
N ALA A 55 6.82 -3.79 -7.57
CA ALA A 55 6.61 -5.13 -7.02
C ALA A 55 6.48 -6.19 -8.12
N LEU A 56 5.79 -5.89 -9.21
CA LEU A 56 5.66 -6.76 -10.39
C LEU A 56 7.00 -6.97 -11.10
N LYS A 57 7.87 -5.97 -11.12
CA LYS A 57 9.24 -6.08 -11.67
C LYS A 57 10.18 -6.86 -10.75
N CYS A 58 9.90 -6.93 -9.46
CA CYS A 58 10.64 -7.79 -8.55
C CYS A 58 10.33 -9.25 -8.88
N SER A 59 11.30 -9.96 -9.46
CA SER A 59 11.18 -11.40 -9.68
C SER A 59 10.91 -12.10 -8.34
N ASN A 60 9.85 -12.91 -8.28
CA ASN A 60 9.63 -13.79 -7.14
C ASN A 60 10.83 -14.74 -7.07
N PRO A 61 11.67 -14.67 -6.01
CA PRO A 61 12.79 -15.58 -5.90
C PRO A 61 12.25 -17.02 -5.89
N PRO A 62 12.91 -17.94 -6.60
CA PRO A 62 12.47 -19.32 -6.66
C PRO A 62 12.33 -19.87 -5.24
N LEU A 63 11.38 -20.78 -5.03
CA LEU A 63 11.06 -21.32 -3.69
C LEU A 63 12.31 -21.81 -2.93
N LEU A 64 13.31 -22.34 -3.65
CA LEU A 64 14.60 -22.76 -3.11
C LEU A 64 15.44 -21.61 -2.52
N ASP A 65 15.42 -20.44 -3.14
CA ASP A 65 16.17 -19.27 -2.69
C ASP A 65 15.53 -18.60 -1.45
N ARG A 66 14.20 -18.77 -1.30
CA ARG A 66 13.49 -18.46 -0.05
C ARG A 66 13.78 -19.51 1.02
N LEU A 67 13.76 -20.79 0.67
CA LEU A 67 14.02 -21.91 1.57
C LEU A 67 15.43 -21.86 2.18
N SER A 68 16.44 -21.51 1.39
CA SER A 68 17.83 -21.35 1.86
C SER A 68 17.94 -20.32 3.02
N ARG A 69 17.16 -19.23 2.95
CA ARG A 69 17.10 -18.21 4.01
C ARG A 69 16.39 -18.67 5.28
N TYR A 70 15.44 -19.60 5.15
CA TYR A 70 14.78 -20.22 6.32
C TYR A 70 15.64 -21.32 6.95
N LEU A 71 16.41 -22.06 6.15
CA LEU A 71 17.31 -23.11 6.62
C LEU A 71 18.52 -22.55 7.38
N THR A 72 18.89 -21.29 7.15
CA THR A 72 19.92 -20.59 7.93
C THR A 72 19.45 -20.27 9.36
N CYS A 73 18.14 -20.37 9.65
CA CYS A 73 17.58 -20.17 10.97
C CYS A 73 17.65 -21.46 11.80
N GLY A 74 18.86 -21.89 12.20
CA GLY A 74 19.08 -22.91 13.22
C GLY A 74 18.85 -24.38 12.83
N THR A 75 19.57 -25.28 13.50
CA THR A 75 19.60 -26.75 13.25
C THR A 75 18.27 -27.47 13.48
N TRP A 76 17.38 -26.90 14.32
CA TRP A 76 16.07 -27.47 14.63
C TRP A 76 14.92 -26.83 13.83
N ALA A 77 14.86 -25.49 13.77
CA ALA A 77 13.79 -24.79 13.06
C ALA A 77 13.82 -25.06 11.55
N GLY A 78 14.99 -25.25 10.95
CA GLY A 78 15.10 -25.69 9.54
C GLY A 78 14.46 -27.05 9.27
N LYS A 79 14.59 -28.03 10.17
CA LYS A 79 13.98 -29.36 10.03
C LYS A 79 12.46 -29.30 10.10
N ILE A 80 11.92 -28.53 11.04
CA ILE A 80 10.47 -28.31 11.16
C ILE A 80 9.95 -27.62 9.89
N PHE A 81 10.66 -26.60 9.39
CA PHE A 81 10.27 -25.90 8.18
C PHE A 81 10.27 -26.81 6.94
N CYS A 82 11.27 -27.69 6.79
CA CYS A 82 11.26 -28.70 5.74
C CYS A 82 10.03 -29.62 5.80
N ILE A 83 9.67 -30.11 7.00
CA ILE A 83 8.48 -30.96 7.16
C ILE A 83 7.22 -30.18 6.78
N VAL A 84 7.07 -28.93 7.24
CA VAL A 84 5.93 -28.06 6.90
C VAL A 84 5.85 -27.82 5.39
N MET A 85 6.98 -27.58 4.72
CA MET A 85 7.02 -27.41 3.26
C MET A 85 6.60 -28.68 2.51
N ILE A 86 7.04 -29.86 2.97
CA ILE A 86 6.64 -31.16 2.41
C ILE A 86 5.13 -31.37 2.59
N VAL A 87 4.60 -31.14 3.80
CA VAL A 87 3.16 -31.26 4.06
C VAL A 87 2.36 -30.29 3.20
N ASN A 88 2.81 -29.03 3.07
CA ASN A 88 2.17 -28.03 2.22
C ASN A 88 2.17 -28.46 0.74
N PHE A 89 3.28 -29.02 0.25
CA PHE A 89 3.36 -29.53 -1.13
C PHE A 89 2.44 -30.74 -1.35
N LEU A 90 2.39 -31.68 -0.41
CA LEU A 90 1.48 -32.82 -0.46
C LEU A 90 0.02 -32.38 -0.44
N LEU A 91 -0.32 -31.41 0.42
CA LEU A 91 -1.65 -30.81 0.49
C LEU A 91 -2.02 -30.13 -0.84
N TRP A 92 -1.12 -29.32 -1.41
CA TRP A 92 -1.33 -28.69 -2.70
C TRP A 92 -1.55 -29.70 -3.82
N ARG A 93 -0.75 -30.78 -3.86
CA ARG A 93 -0.90 -31.86 -4.84
C ARG A 93 -2.20 -32.65 -4.65
N LEU A 94 -2.64 -32.84 -3.41
CA LEU A 94 -3.94 -33.43 -3.11
C LEU A 94 -5.10 -32.53 -3.57
N LEU A 95 -4.98 -31.21 -3.36
CA LEU A 95 -5.95 -30.23 -3.87
C LEU A 95 -6.01 -30.24 -5.40
N GLN A 96 -4.86 -30.29 -6.09
CA GLN A 96 -4.82 -30.41 -7.55
C GLN A 96 -5.47 -31.70 -8.07
N LEU A 97 -5.40 -32.79 -7.29
CA LEU A 97 -6.07 -34.04 -7.62
C LEU A 97 -7.60 -33.92 -7.50
N TRP A 98 -8.08 -33.17 -6.49
CA TRP A 98 -9.51 -32.97 -6.23
C TRP A 98 -10.14 -31.90 -7.14
N LYS A 99 -9.39 -30.87 -7.48
CA LYS A 99 -9.78 -29.72 -8.30
C LYS A 99 -8.63 -29.41 -9.26
N PRO A 100 -8.67 -29.90 -10.51
CA PRO A 100 -7.61 -29.64 -11.46
C PRO A 100 -7.54 -28.15 -11.79
N ASP A 101 -6.34 -27.58 -11.83
CA ASP A 101 -6.10 -26.16 -12.18
C ASP A 101 -6.63 -25.77 -13.56
N LYS A 102 -6.92 -26.76 -14.42
CA LYS A 102 -7.49 -26.58 -15.76
C LYS A 102 -8.92 -26.04 -15.74
N ASP A 103 -9.66 -26.26 -14.65
CA ASP A 103 -11.02 -25.76 -14.47
C ASP A 103 -11.06 -24.35 -13.84
N ILE A 104 -9.90 -23.79 -13.50
CA ILE A 104 -9.78 -22.44 -12.97
C ILE A 104 -9.61 -21.49 -14.16
N GLU A 105 -10.67 -20.73 -14.44
CA GLU A 105 -10.63 -19.68 -15.45
C GLU A 105 -9.58 -18.63 -15.07
N VAL A 106 -8.51 -18.54 -15.86
CA VAL A 106 -7.50 -17.49 -15.69
C VAL A 106 -8.08 -16.19 -16.21
N VAL A 107 -8.19 -15.20 -15.33
CA VAL A 107 -8.62 -13.86 -15.72
C VAL A 107 -7.63 -13.30 -16.75
N PRO A 108 -8.10 -12.90 -17.95
CA PRO A 108 -7.24 -12.27 -18.94
C PRO A 108 -6.65 -10.98 -18.38
N ASP A 109 -5.37 -10.72 -18.68
CA ASP A 109 -4.75 -9.44 -18.34
C ASP A 109 -5.51 -8.31 -19.05
N ILE A 110 -6.08 -7.40 -18.27
CA ILE A 110 -6.74 -6.22 -18.80
C ILE A 110 -5.65 -5.33 -19.40
N GLN A 111 -5.63 -5.21 -20.72
CA GLN A 111 -4.79 -4.23 -21.39
C GLN A 111 -5.37 -2.84 -21.15
N VAL A 112 -4.92 -2.19 -20.08
CA VAL A 112 -5.24 -0.78 -19.83
C VAL A 112 -4.52 0.02 -20.91
N PRO A 113 -5.23 0.73 -21.81
CA PRO A 113 -4.57 1.64 -22.74
C PRO A 113 -3.78 2.65 -21.90
N LYS A 114 -2.49 2.86 -22.25
CA LYS A 114 -1.66 3.88 -21.61
C LYS A 114 -2.37 5.23 -21.75
N SER A 115 -3.11 5.64 -20.72
CA SER A 115 -3.57 7.01 -20.61
C SER A 115 -2.29 7.83 -20.57
N GLN A 116 -2.06 8.62 -21.62
CA GLN A 116 -1.10 9.71 -21.61
C GLN A 116 -1.61 10.68 -20.54
N HIS A 117 -1.27 10.41 -19.27
CA HIS A 117 -1.37 11.41 -18.23
C HIS A 117 -0.27 12.41 -18.53
N GLU A 118 -0.63 13.36 -19.40
CA GLU A 118 0.02 14.64 -19.55
C GLU A 118 0.38 15.13 -18.14
N GLU A 119 1.68 15.18 -17.88
CA GLU A 119 2.23 15.75 -16.66
C GLU A 119 1.93 17.24 -16.67
N THR A 120 0.71 17.65 -16.34
CA THR A 120 0.47 19.02 -15.91
C THR A 120 0.99 19.11 -14.48
N PRO A 121 2.06 19.87 -14.20
CA PRO A 121 2.46 20.16 -12.84
C PRO A 121 1.34 20.99 -12.23
N PHE A 122 0.56 20.40 -11.33
CA PHE A 122 -0.40 21.15 -10.53
C PHE A 122 0.39 21.94 -9.47
N GLY A 123 1.07 22.99 -9.92
CA GLY A 123 2.04 23.75 -9.14
C GLY A 123 2.40 25.13 -9.71
N SER A 124 1.67 25.63 -10.71
CA SER A 124 1.82 27.01 -11.21
C SER A 124 0.44 27.65 -11.44
N ARG A 125 -0.33 27.83 -10.36
CA ARG A 125 -1.42 28.81 -10.40
C ARG A 125 -0.78 30.19 -10.29
N LYS A 126 -0.83 30.94 -11.39
CA LYS A 126 -0.37 32.32 -11.56
C LYS A 126 -0.69 33.16 -10.31
N GLU A 127 0.33 33.81 -9.76
CA GLU A 127 0.15 35.08 -9.06
C GLU A 127 -0.31 36.08 -10.13
N GLU A 128 -1.63 36.22 -10.30
CA GLU A 128 -2.20 37.37 -10.98
C GLU A 128 -2.26 38.51 -9.97
N SER A 129 -1.35 39.45 -10.18
CA SER A 129 -1.32 40.79 -9.61
C SER A 129 -2.66 41.52 -9.78
N LEU A 130 -3.21 42.00 -8.67
CA LEU A 130 -3.91 43.27 -8.58
C LEU A 130 -3.90 43.77 -7.13
#